data_AF-A0A2Z4L9U9-F1
#
_entry.id   AF-A0A2Z4L9U9-F1
#
_cell.length_a   1.000
_cell.length_b   1.000
_cell.length_c   1.000
_cell.angle_alpha   90.00
_cell.angle_beta   90.00
_cell.angle_gamma   90.00
#
_symmetry.space_group_name_H-M   'P 1'
#
loop_
_entity.id
_entity.type
_entity.pdbx_description
1 polymer ?
#
loop_
_entity_poly.entity_id
_entity_poly.type
_entity_poly.pdbx_seq_one_letter_code
_entity_poly.pdbx_strand_id
1 'polypeptide(L)'
;MDKTIYYKIYDTTNNDANILMKISTKGFPIEEKIEYDVDGNWASQININDKNFNDRLNMLLEDNNIRLIMDLLEEDDKYYNNKYKLRLSVQRVEIVDNY
;
A
#
# COMPACT_ATOMS: atom_id res chain seq x y z
N MET A 1 13.52 1.22 12.50
CA MET A 1 13.96 0.29 11.44
C MET A 1 13.36 0.82 10.17
N ASP A 2 14.18 1.09 9.16
CA ASP A 2 13.67 1.64 7.90
C ASP A 2 13.04 0.47 7.13
N LYS A 3 11.78 0.61 6.71
CA LYS A 3 11.02 -0.49 6.08
C LYS A 3 10.29 0.02 4.85
N THR A 4 10.38 -0.71 3.75
CA THR A 4 9.60 -0.46 2.54
C THR A 4 8.80 -1.71 2.21
N ILE A 5 7.47 -1.58 2.12
CA ILE A 5 6.58 -2.67 1.76
C ILE A 5 5.90 -2.36 0.43
N TYR A 6 5.97 -3.31 -0.50
CA TYR A 6 5.34 -3.23 -1.80
C TYR A 6 4.04 -4.01 -1.77
N TYR A 7 2.96 -3.37 -2.18
CA TYR A 7 1.62 -3.90 -2.22
C TYR A 7 1.12 -3.91 -3.66
N LYS A 8 0.39 -4.96 -3.98
CA LYS A 8 -0.58 -4.96 -5.07
C LYS A 8 -1.98 -4.88 -4.47
N ILE A 9 -2.64 -3.75 -4.69
CA ILE A 9 -3.99 -3.51 -4.17
C ILE A 9 -4.98 -3.79 -5.28
N TYR A 10 -5.97 -4.62 -4.97
CA TYR A 10 -7.05 -5.02 -5.85
C TYR A 10 -8.37 -4.45 -5.36
N ASP A 11 -9.15 -3.89 -6.27
CA ASP A 11 -10.56 -3.67 -6.02
C ASP A 11 -11.31 -5.00 -6.10
N THR A 12 -12.04 -5.38 -5.05
CA THR A 12 -12.82 -6.62 -5.03
C THR A 12 -14.23 -6.45 -5.60
N THR A 13 -14.63 -5.21 -5.91
CA THR A 13 -15.88 -4.89 -6.62
C THR A 13 -15.68 -4.82 -8.13
N ASN A 14 -14.44 -4.61 -8.57
CA ASN A 14 -14.06 -4.50 -9.97
C ASN A 14 -12.75 -5.29 -10.21
N ASN A 15 -12.86 -6.49 -10.78
CA ASN A 15 -11.73 -7.43 -10.90
C ASN A 15 -10.56 -6.93 -11.77
N ASP A 16 -10.78 -5.91 -12.60
CA ASP A 16 -9.74 -5.39 -13.50
C ASP A 16 -8.93 -4.26 -12.87
N ALA A 17 -9.44 -3.62 -11.80
CA ALA A 17 -8.79 -2.49 -11.16
C ALA A 17 -7.78 -2.96 -10.10
N ASN A 18 -6.50 -2.72 -10.40
CA ASN A 18 -5.43 -2.92 -9.43
C ASN A 18 -4.36 -1.83 -9.57
N ILE A 19 -3.66 -1.59 -8.47
CA ILE A 19 -2.51 -0.68 -8.43
C ILE A 19 -1.35 -1.34 -7.71
N LEU A 20 -0.13 -0.96 -8.09
CA LEU A 20 1.06 -1.22 -7.30
C LEU A 20 1.36 0.03 -6.48
N MET A 21 1.60 -0.18 -5.19
CA MET A 21 1.87 0.86 -4.22
C MET A 21 3.01 0.40 -3.33
N LYS A 22 3.86 1.31 -2.89
CA LYS A 22 4.81 1.05 -1.81
C LYS A 22 4.67 2.07 -0.70
N ILE A 23 4.82 1.61 0.52
CA ILE A 23 4.88 2.47 1.71
C ILE A 23 6.27 2.29 2.31
N SER A 24 6.99 3.40 2.47
CA SER A 24 8.31 3.44 3.09
C SER A 24 8.25 4.22 4.41
N THR A 25 8.81 3.66 5.46
CA THR A 25 9.00 4.31 6.77
C THR A 25 10.49 4.49 7.03
N LYS A 26 10.90 5.68 7.50
CA LYS A 26 12.30 6.00 7.77
C LYS A 26 12.48 6.71 9.11
N GLY A 27 13.47 6.27 9.89
CA GLY A 27 13.99 6.97 11.07
C GLY A 27 13.02 7.11 12.25
N PHE A 28 13.44 7.94 13.21
CA PHE A 28 12.61 8.44 14.31
C PHE A 28 12.81 9.97 14.45
N PRO A 29 11.75 10.80 14.40
CA PRO A 29 10.34 10.44 14.18
C PRO A 29 10.12 9.77 12.81
N ILE A 30 9.07 8.96 12.69
CA ILE A 30 8.81 8.17 11.49
C ILE A 30 8.41 9.10 10.33
N GLU A 31 9.25 9.15 9.30
CA GLU A 31 8.90 9.74 8.00
C GLU A 31 8.23 8.66 7.14
N GLU A 32 6.98 8.88 6.76
CA GLU A 32 6.20 7.98 5.89
C GLU A 32 6.13 8.54 4.47
N LYS A 33 6.44 7.70 3.48
CA LYS A 33 6.30 8.02 2.06
C LYS A 33 5.48 6.95 1.36
N ILE A 34 4.39 7.36 0.73
CA ILE A 34 3.55 6.51 -0.12
C ILE A 34 3.84 6.84 -1.57
N GLU A 35 4.11 5.83 -2.37
CA GLU A 35 4.35 5.97 -3.81
C GLU A 35 3.58 4.89 -4.58
N TYR A 36 3.18 5.22 -5.80
CA TYR A 36 2.43 4.36 -6.71
C TYR A 36 3.22 4.11 -7.97
N ASP A 37 3.07 2.93 -8.56
CA ASP A 37 3.63 2.64 -9.88
C ASP A 37 2.74 3.27 -10.96
N VAL A 38 3.34 4.16 -11.74
CA VAL A 38 2.72 4.81 -12.90
C VAL A 38 3.67 4.61 -14.07
N ASP A 39 3.29 3.71 -14.98
CA ASP A 39 4.07 3.36 -16.17
C ASP A 39 5.53 2.98 -15.88
N GLY A 40 5.76 2.20 -14.81
CA GLY A 40 7.08 1.74 -14.39
C GLY A 40 7.88 2.75 -13.56
N ASN A 41 7.28 3.89 -13.21
CA ASN A 41 7.89 4.93 -12.39
C ASN A 41 7.12 5.13 -11.08
N TRP A 42 7.84 5.34 -9.99
CA TRP A 42 7.24 5.62 -8.68
C TRP A 42 6.88 7.10 -8.54
N ALA A 43 5.60 7.39 -8.29
CA ALA A 43 5.07 8.73 -8.10
C ALA A 43 4.28 8.85 -6.80
N SER A 44 4.34 10.01 -6.14
CA SER A 44 3.56 10.28 -4.92
C SER A 44 2.07 10.51 -5.18
N GLN A 45 1.67 10.62 -6.45
CA GLN A 45 0.30 10.82 -6.88
C GLN A 45 -0.01 9.84 -8.00
N ILE A 46 -1.26 9.34 -8.01
CA ILE A 46 -1.77 8.49 -9.06
C ILE A 46 -3.10 9.05 -9.56
N ASN A 47 -3.32 8.97 -10.87
CA ASN A 47 -4.62 9.26 -11.46
C ASN A 47 -5.31 7.92 -11.77
N ILE A 48 -6.14 7.45 -10.86
CA ILE A 48 -6.96 6.25 -11.06
C ILE A 48 -8.25 6.70 -11.75
N ASN A 49 -8.48 6.25 -12.98
CA ASN A 49 -9.66 6.61 -13.77
C ASN A 49 -10.98 6.12 -13.11
N ASP A 50 -10.94 5.06 -12.29
CA ASP A 50 -12.07 4.62 -11.48
C ASP A 50 -12.13 5.44 -10.18
N LYS A 51 -13.01 6.45 -10.17
CA LYS A 51 -13.23 7.31 -9.00
C LYS A 51 -13.60 6.52 -7.75
N ASN A 52 -14.43 5.48 -7.87
CA ASN A 52 -14.88 4.73 -6.71
C ASN A 52 -13.73 3.95 -6.09
N PHE A 53 -12.84 3.39 -6.92
CA PHE A 53 -11.64 2.73 -6.45
C PHE A 53 -10.69 3.72 -5.75
N ASN A 54 -10.47 4.89 -6.34
CA ASN A 54 -9.66 5.95 -5.76
C ASN A 54 -10.18 6.39 -4.38
N ASP A 55 -11.50 6.61 -4.26
CA ASP A 55 -12.12 7.02 -2.99
C ASP A 55 -11.93 5.94 -1.92
N ARG A 56 -12.15 4.65 -2.25
CA ARG A 56 -11.93 3.53 -1.33
C ARG A 56 -10.48 3.39 -0.88
N LEU A 57 -9.54 3.58 -1.81
CA LEU A 57 -8.11 3.54 -1.53
C LEU A 57 -7.70 4.64 -0.56
N ASN A 58 -8.14 5.89 -0.81
CA ASN A 58 -7.85 7.01 0.08
C ASN A 58 -8.41 6.78 1.47
N MET A 59 -9.66 6.29 1.59
CA MET A 59 -10.25 5.95 2.89
C MET A 59 -9.47 4.85 3.61
N LEU A 60 -8.94 3.86 2.89
CA LEU A 60 -8.12 2.79 3.46
C LEU A 60 -6.76 3.32 3.96
N LEU A 61 -6.15 4.30 3.27
CA LEU A 61 -4.87 4.90 3.67
C LEU A 61 -5.02 5.87 4.85
N GLU A 62 -6.15 6.57 4.92
CA GLU A 62 -6.53 7.38 6.09
C GLU A 62 -6.89 6.51 7.30
N ASP A 63 -7.28 5.26 7.06
CA ASP A 63 -7.54 4.28 8.11
C ASP A 63 -6.20 3.75 8.66
N ASN A 64 -5.86 4.17 9.88
CA ASN A 64 -4.61 3.82 10.58
C ASN A 64 -4.35 2.30 10.72
N ASN A 65 -5.31 1.45 10.37
CA ASN A 65 -5.17 0.00 10.36
C ASN A 65 -4.04 -0.50 9.44
N ILE A 66 -3.78 0.14 8.30
CA ILE A 66 -2.66 -0.29 7.43
C ILE A 66 -1.32 -0.19 8.17
N ARG A 67 -1.12 0.91 8.91
CA ARG A 67 0.13 1.17 9.63
C ARG A 67 0.42 0.12 10.69
N LEU A 68 -0.61 -0.30 11.42
CA LEU A 68 -0.49 -1.38 12.41
C LEU A 68 -0.16 -2.73 11.78
N ILE A 69 -0.66 -2.96 10.57
CA ILE A 69 -0.43 -4.21 9.85
C ILE A 69 1.00 -4.23 9.30
N MET A 70 1.54 -3.11 8.83
CA MET A 70 2.88 -3.02 8.22
C MET A 70 4.00 -3.68 9.05
N ASP A 71 4.00 -3.51 10.38
CA ASP A 71 5.03 -4.10 11.24
C ASP A 71 4.99 -5.62 11.28
N LEU A 72 3.81 -6.21 11.04
CA LEU A 72 3.56 -7.65 11.14
C LEU A 72 3.62 -8.37 9.78
N LEU A 73 3.69 -7.65 8.67
CA LEU A 73 3.63 -8.26 7.34
C LEU A 73 4.94 -8.89 6.89
N GLU A 74 4.79 -10.08 6.30
CA GLU A 74 5.79 -10.82 5.56
C GLU A 74 5.47 -10.83 4.05
N GLU A 75 6.41 -11.33 3.23
CA GLU A 75 6.17 -11.51 1.80
C GLU A 75 5.01 -12.50 1.55
N ASP A 76 4.29 -12.31 0.44
CA ASP A 76 3.10 -13.08 0.04
C ASP A 76 1.85 -12.99 0.96
N ASP A 77 1.91 -12.20 2.03
CA ASP A 77 0.75 -11.95 2.89
C ASP A 77 -0.41 -11.29 2.12
N LYS A 78 -1.62 -11.67 2.50
CA LYS A 78 -2.86 -11.15 1.90
C LYS A 78 -3.77 -10.61 2.98
N TYR A 79 -4.14 -9.35 2.83
CA TYR A 79 -5.08 -8.68 3.70
C TYR A 79 -6.36 -8.33 2.94
N TYR A 80 -7.50 -8.74 3.50
CA TYR A 80 -8.82 -8.51 2.90
C TYR A 80 -9.59 -7.51 3.76
N ASN A 81 -9.83 -6.32 3.22
CA ASN A 81 -10.65 -5.32 3.88
C ASN A 81 -12.06 -5.32 3.30
N ASN A 82 -12.98 -6.00 3.99
CA ASN A 82 -14.39 -6.10 3.58
C ASN A 82 -15.16 -4.77 3.66
N LYS A 83 -14.71 -3.83 4.50
CA LYS A 83 -15.32 -2.49 4.67
C LYS A 83 -15.11 -1.65 3.42
N TYR A 84 -13.87 -1.58 2.95
CA TYR A 84 -13.50 -0.84 1.75
C TYR A 84 -13.52 -1.70 0.49
N LYS A 85 -13.85 -2.99 0.57
CA LYS A 85 -13.84 -3.91 -0.59
C LYS A 85 -12.50 -3.93 -1.32
N LEU A 86 -11.41 -3.88 -0.56
CA LEU A 86 -10.04 -3.91 -1.09
C LEU A 86 -9.33 -5.18 -0.62
N ARG A 87 -8.51 -5.75 -1.49
CA ARG A 87 -7.55 -6.80 -1.14
C ARG A 87 -6.14 -6.27 -1.37
N LEU A 88 -5.30 -6.33 -0.34
CA LEU A 88 -3.90 -6.00 -0.42
C LEU A 88 -3.12 -7.32 -0.48
N SER A 89 -2.23 -7.44 -1.45
CA SER A 89 -1.27 -8.54 -1.53
C SER A 89 0.12 -7.95 -1.37
N VAL A 90 0.84 -8.38 -0.34
CA VAL A 90 2.26 -8.02 -0.19
C VAL A 90 3.02 -8.68 -1.31
N GLN A 91 3.81 -7.90 -2.03
CA GLN A 91 4.66 -8.36 -3.13
C GLN A 91 6.09 -8.53 -2.66
N ARG A 92 6.53 -7.66 -1.75
CA ARG A 92 7.91 -7.61 -1.28
C ARG A 92 8.01 -6.81 0.00
N VAL A 93 8.91 -7.23 0.89
CA VAL A 93 9.24 -6.51 2.12
C VAL A 93 10.74 -6.23 2.12
N GLU A 94 11.12 -4.96 2.10
CA GLU A 94 12.50 -4.51 2.26
C GLU A 94 12.68 -3.94 3.66
N ILE A 95 13.63 -4.50 4.41
CA ILE A 95 14.00 -4.02 5.73
C ILE A 95 15.45 -3.57 5.66
N VAL A 96 15.68 -2.29 5.97
CA VAL A 96 17.04 -1.73 6.04
C VAL A 96 17.40 -1.62 7.52
N ASP A 97 18.18 -2.59 7.98
CA ASP A 97 18.89 -2.51 9.25
C ASP A 97 20.12 -1.63 9.08
N ASN A 98 20.03 -0.41 9.59
CA ASN A 98 21.20 0.43 9.82
C ASN A 98 21.89 -0.10 11.09
N TYR A 99 22.76 -1.10 10.93
CA TYR A 99 23.72 -1.53 11.96
C TYR A 99 24.80 -0.46 12.19
#